data_AF-A0A433XPL6-F1
#
_entry.id   AF-A0A433XPL6-F1
#
_cell.length_a   1.000
_cell.length_b   1.000
_cell.length_c   1.000
_cell.angle_alpha   90.00
_cell.angle_beta   90.00
_cell.angle_gamma   90.00
#
_symmetry.space_group_name_H-M   'P 1'
#
loop_
_entity.id
_entity.type
_entity.pdbx_description
1 polymer ?
#
loop_
_entity_poly.entity_id
_entity_poly.type
_entity_poly.pdbx_seq_one_letter_code
_entity_poly.pdbx_strand_id
1 'polypeptide(L)'
;MPVVRNRVTAFFMNFLPGLGHLYWEKKIRCFFYMLFFCGFLLGGFSLALLSNSGEPFILGIVCAAIVWGVSMFDLFIVLLRDYPGQGNHTGYAHSAELSGRQDAERFFTILLSFVPGLGHFYMGLMQRGLSFLVAFFGTITMLVFVSGITNDSAFLIFLGVLPVIWLYCMFDAVQCIHRKQSGEIVTDRTLFDEWEVGRENGRRSKVIATLLSVIPGAGQMYLGLQRRGIQLMILFMGTFYIIDVIRLSLFLFLLPLIWFFSFFDGLQLTSRYGREPLTDKPLVEGLGNHKRLLGTVLLLLGLYYISLNLIVPYLASHYPGLWIEYRVNKYLKPFIVSVVLIGGGLKLLTGTKRKPSGVHVERRNFDEDRF
;
A
#
# COMPACT_ATOMS: atom_id res chain seq x y z
N MET A 1 5.58 -24.66 -28.37
CA MET A 1 4.60 -24.48 -27.27
C MET A 1 4.04 -23.07 -27.39
N PRO A 2 2.72 -22.85 -27.39
CA PRO A 2 2.18 -21.49 -27.37
C PRO A 2 2.64 -20.83 -26.07
N VAL A 3 3.44 -19.79 -26.18
CA VAL A 3 3.91 -19.02 -25.02
C VAL A 3 2.73 -18.23 -24.51
N VAL A 4 2.16 -18.64 -23.37
CA VAL A 4 1.15 -17.83 -22.67
C VAL A 4 1.85 -16.59 -22.17
N ARG A 5 1.55 -15.45 -22.79
CA ARG A 5 2.17 -14.16 -22.50
C ARG A 5 1.37 -13.43 -21.45
N ASN A 6 2.07 -12.93 -20.42
CA ASN A 6 1.44 -12.18 -19.35
C ASN A 6 1.20 -10.73 -19.78
N ARG A 7 -0.07 -10.30 -19.75
CA ARG A 7 -0.50 -8.93 -20.09
C ARG A 7 0.14 -7.88 -19.18
N VAL A 8 0.31 -8.20 -17.90
CA VAL A 8 0.95 -7.33 -16.92
C VAL A 8 2.40 -7.07 -17.32
N THR A 9 3.12 -8.12 -17.73
CA THR A 9 4.51 -8.01 -18.21
C THR A 9 4.58 -7.18 -19.49
N ALA A 10 3.66 -7.38 -20.44
CA ALA A 10 3.59 -6.58 -21.67
C ALA A 10 3.42 -5.08 -21.36
N PHE A 11 2.49 -4.75 -20.47
CA PHE A 11 2.19 -3.37 -20.07
C PHE A 11 3.39 -2.71 -19.38
N PHE A 12 4.03 -3.39 -18.41
CA PHE A 12 5.21 -2.87 -17.72
C PHE A 12 6.44 -2.75 -18.63
N MET A 13 6.62 -3.68 -19.57
CA MET A 13 7.71 -3.58 -20.56
C MET A 13 7.59 -2.33 -21.42
N ASN A 14 6.37 -1.88 -21.72
CA ASN A 14 6.16 -0.68 -22.53
C ASN A 14 6.48 0.63 -21.83
N PHE A 15 6.92 0.59 -20.57
CA PHE A 15 7.49 1.78 -19.92
C PHE A 15 8.68 2.32 -20.72
N LEU A 16 9.41 1.43 -21.41
CA LEU A 16 10.21 1.77 -22.57
C LEU A 16 9.33 1.65 -23.83
N PRO A 17 9.02 2.76 -24.52
CA PRO A 17 8.01 2.75 -25.56
C PRO A 17 8.39 1.81 -26.71
N GLY A 18 7.48 0.92 -27.05
CA GLY A 18 7.66 -0.12 -28.08
C GLY A 18 7.94 -1.51 -27.55
N LEU A 19 8.60 -1.68 -26.39
CA LEU A 19 8.97 -3.01 -25.89
C LEU A 19 7.77 -3.89 -25.52
N GLY A 20 6.67 -3.29 -25.05
CA GLY A 20 5.44 -4.05 -24.80
C GLY A 20 4.80 -4.59 -26.08
N HIS A 21 4.90 -3.85 -27.19
CA HIS A 21 4.48 -4.33 -28.51
C HIS A 21 5.37 -5.46 -29.02
N LEU A 22 6.68 -5.43 -28.74
CA LEU A 22 7.59 -6.54 -29.06
C LEU A 22 7.22 -7.80 -28.30
N TYR A 23 6.94 -7.68 -27.00
CA TYR A 23 6.45 -8.78 -26.18
C TYR A 23 5.15 -9.35 -26.74
N TRP A 24 4.28 -8.53 -27.33
CA TRP A 24 3.05 -8.95 -28.01
C TRP A 24 3.21 -9.25 -29.51
N GLU A 25 4.43 -9.52 -30.00
CA GLU A 25 4.76 -9.84 -31.40
C GLU A 25 4.47 -8.77 -32.46
N LYS A 26 4.06 -7.57 -32.07
CA LYS A 26 3.85 -6.43 -32.98
C LYS A 26 5.18 -5.69 -33.24
N LYS A 27 6.12 -6.36 -33.89
CA LYS A 27 7.49 -5.85 -34.16
C LYS A 27 7.52 -4.48 -34.86
N ILE A 28 6.62 -4.26 -35.82
CA ILE A 28 6.54 -3.00 -36.58
C ILE A 28 6.23 -1.82 -35.64
N ARG A 29 5.23 -1.99 -34.75
CA ARG A 29 4.85 -0.95 -33.78
C ARG A 29 5.97 -0.67 -32.80
N CYS A 30 6.66 -1.71 -32.33
CA CYS A 30 7.85 -1.55 -31.49
C CYS A 30 8.91 -0.67 -32.16
N PHE A 31 9.26 -0.96 -33.42
CA PHE A 31 10.30 -0.23 -34.14
C PHE A 31 9.94 1.26 -34.28
N PHE A 32 8.72 1.57 -34.70
CA PHE A 32 8.29 2.96 -34.86
C PHE A 32 8.28 3.74 -33.54
N TYR A 33 7.69 3.18 -32.47
CA TYR A 33 7.63 3.89 -31.19
C TYR A 33 9.01 4.13 -30.59
N MET A 34 9.90 3.13 -30.69
CA MET A 34 11.27 3.26 -30.20
C MET A 34 12.07 4.27 -31.04
N LEU A 35 11.89 4.26 -32.37
CA LEU A 35 12.54 5.21 -33.28
C LEU A 35 12.10 6.65 -32.99
N PHE A 36 10.80 6.91 -32.87
CA PHE A 36 10.30 8.26 -32.61
C PHE A 36 10.69 8.75 -31.21
N PHE A 37 10.60 7.89 -30.19
CA PHE A 37 10.98 8.26 -28.82
C PHE A 37 12.47 8.61 -28.71
N CYS A 38 13.35 7.73 -29.17
CA CYS A 38 14.79 8.00 -29.18
C CYS A 38 15.14 9.15 -30.13
N GLY A 39 14.45 9.25 -31.26
CA GLY A 39 14.64 10.31 -32.26
C GLY A 39 14.35 11.70 -31.70
N PHE A 40 13.25 11.90 -30.95
CA PHE A 40 12.95 13.18 -30.33
C PHE A 40 13.91 13.53 -29.19
N LEU A 41 14.34 12.55 -28.38
CA LEU A 41 15.32 12.80 -27.31
C LEU A 41 16.70 13.15 -27.87
N LEU A 42 17.23 12.33 -28.78
CA LEU A 42 18.54 12.57 -29.39
C LEU A 42 18.53 13.80 -30.29
N GLY A 43 17.45 14.01 -31.05
CA GLY A 43 17.24 15.19 -31.88
C GLY A 43 17.20 16.47 -31.03
N GLY A 44 16.38 16.50 -29.98
CA GLY A 44 16.30 17.63 -29.05
C GLY A 44 17.63 17.93 -28.35
N PHE A 45 18.35 16.88 -27.94
CA PHE A 45 19.69 17.02 -27.36
C PHE A 45 20.71 17.58 -28.36
N SER A 46 20.75 17.04 -29.57
CA SER A 46 21.67 17.51 -30.61
C SER A 46 21.40 18.96 -31.02
N LEU A 47 20.13 19.36 -31.16
CA LEU A 47 19.74 20.73 -31.44
C LEU A 47 20.11 21.68 -30.31
N ALA A 48 19.96 21.26 -29.05
CA ALA A 48 20.36 22.07 -27.90
C ALA A 48 21.88 22.32 -27.85
N LEU A 49 22.69 21.33 -28.24
CA LEU A 49 24.15 21.51 -28.39
C LEU A 49 24.50 22.48 -29.52
N LEU A 50 23.77 22.44 -30.63
CA LEU A 50 23.99 23.31 -31.79
C LEU A 50 23.51 24.75 -31.56
N SER A 51 22.39 24.93 -30.87
CA SER A 51 21.80 26.23 -30.61
C SER A 51 22.36 26.91 -29.36
N ASN A 52 23.13 26.19 -28.55
CA ASN A 52 23.60 26.63 -27.23
C ASN A 52 22.45 27.14 -26.34
N SER A 53 21.27 26.54 -26.48
CA SER A 53 20.06 26.89 -25.75
C SER A 53 19.35 25.63 -25.26
N GLY A 54 18.74 25.69 -24.07
CA GLY A 54 18.05 24.54 -23.47
C GLY A 54 16.68 24.24 -24.08
N GLU A 55 16.10 25.19 -24.81
CA GLU A 55 14.73 25.11 -25.35
C GLU A 55 14.51 23.89 -26.26
N PRO A 56 15.39 23.55 -27.23
CA PRO A 56 15.18 22.40 -28.10
C PRO A 56 15.24 21.07 -27.35
N PHE A 57 16.00 20.99 -26.26
CA PHE A 57 16.05 19.80 -25.42
C PHE A 57 14.74 19.59 -24.67
N ILE A 58 14.18 20.65 -24.09
CA ILE A 58 12.87 20.60 -23.42
C ILE A 58 11.80 20.18 -24.42
N LEU A 59 11.78 20.77 -25.62
CA LEU A 59 10.85 20.39 -26.69
C LEU A 59 11.00 18.90 -27.07
N GLY A 60 12.23 18.41 -27.20
CA GLY A 60 12.52 17.00 -27.47
C GLY A 60 11.96 16.06 -26.39
N ILE A 61 12.12 16.43 -25.11
CA ILE A 61 11.53 15.69 -23.97
C ILE A 61 10.00 15.68 -24.07
N VAL A 62 9.37 16.83 -24.34
CA VAL A 62 7.91 16.93 -24.45
C VAL A 62 7.38 16.06 -25.59
N CYS A 63 7.99 16.13 -26.78
CA CYS A 63 7.62 15.28 -27.91
C CYS A 63 7.81 13.79 -27.61
N ALA A 64 8.92 13.42 -26.96
CA ALA A 64 9.17 12.04 -26.53
C ALA A 64 8.11 11.56 -25.52
N ALA A 65 7.70 12.41 -24.56
CA ALA A 65 6.65 12.10 -23.60
C ALA A 65 5.28 11.88 -24.27
N ILE A 66 4.95 12.67 -25.31
CA ILE A 66 3.73 12.48 -26.11
C ILE A 66 3.77 11.12 -26.84
N VAL A 67 4.88 10.80 -27.51
CA VAL A 67 5.06 9.50 -28.20
C VAL A 67 4.95 8.34 -27.21
N TRP A 68 5.53 8.48 -26.03
CA TRP A 68 5.41 7.49 -24.95
C TRP A 68 3.95 7.27 -24.53
N GLY A 69 3.20 8.36 -24.32
CA GLY A 69 1.77 8.29 -23.99
C GLY A 69 0.94 7.62 -25.08
N VAL A 70 1.20 7.96 -26.35
CA VAL A 70 0.54 7.32 -27.51
C VAL A 70 0.88 5.83 -27.59
N SER A 71 2.14 5.46 -27.36
CA SER A 71 2.56 4.04 -27.34
C SER A 71 1.86 3.26 -26.23
N MET A 72 1.74 3.84 -25.03
CA MET A 72 1.01 3.22 -23.92
C MET A 72 -0.47 3.01 -24.24
N PHE A 73 -1.10 4.02 -24.85
CA PHE A 73 -2.51 3.93 -25.23
C PHE A 73 -2.76 2.93 -26.37
N ASP A 74 -1.89 2.89 -27.38
CA ASP A 74 -1.99 1.91 -28.46
C ASP A 74 -1.81 0.48 -27.94
N LEU A 75 -0.83 0.22 -27.06
CA LEU A 75 -0.67 -1.09 -26.45
C LEU A 75 -1.88 -1.49 -25.60
N PHE A 76 -2.47 -0.54 -24.87
CA PHE A 76 -3.68 -0.78 -24.10
C PHE A 76 -4.83 -1.28 -25.01
N ILE A 77 -5.03 -0.64 -26.17
CA ILE A 77 -6.03 -1.08 -27.16
C ILE A 77 -5.68 -2.47 -27.72
N VAL A 78 -4.41 -2.74 -28.02
CA VAL A 78 -3.98 -4.07 -28.50
C VAL A 78 -4.30 -5.17 -27.48
N LEU A 79 -3.99 -4.93 -26.20
CA LEU A 79 -4.26 -5.88 -25.12
C LEU A 79 -5.76 -6.12 -24.90
N LEU A 80 -6.59 -5.10 -25.15
CA LEU A 80 -8.06 -5.21 -25.13
C LEU A 80 -8.59 -6.07 -26.27
N ARG A 81 -8.02 -5.93 -27.48
CA ARG A 81 -8.54 -6.54 -28.70
C ARG A 81 -8.07 -7.98 -28.92
N ASP A 82 -6.81 -8.29 -28.63
CA ASP A 82 -6.24 -9.62 -28.86
C ASP A 82 -6.65 -10.58 -27.71
N TYR A 83 -7.74 -11.33 -27.94
CA TYR A 83 -8.20 -12.42 -27.08
C TYR A 83 -7.35 -13.69 -27.33
N PRO A 84 -6.81 -14.37 -26.30
CA PRO A 84 -6.14 -15.64 -26.49
C PRO A 84 -7.20 -16.73 -26.68
N GLY A 85 -7.60 -16.98 -27.93
CA GLY A 85 -8.66 -17.97 -28.17
C GLY A 85 -8.92 -18.33 -29.63
N GLN A 86 -7.99 -18.08 -30.56
CA GLN A 86 -8.13 -18.57 -31.94
C GLN A 86 -7.02 -19.57 -32.25
N GLY A 87 -7.07 -20.69 -31.53
CA GLY A 87 -6.35 -21.91 -31.85
C GLY A 87 -7.27 -23.09 -31.58
N ASN A 88 -7.91 -23.62 -32.63
CA ASN A 88 -8.63 -24.90 -32.59
C ASN A 88 -7.70 -25.94 -31.95
N HIS A 89 -7.99 -26.55 -30.78
CA HIS A 89 -7.59 -27.93 -30.42
C HIS A 89 -8.21 -28.38 -29.07
N THR A 90 -9.06 -29.41 -29.13
CA THR A 90 -9.46 -30.45 -28.13
C THR A 90 -9.27 -30.21 -26.62
N GLY A 91 -10.37 -30.27 -25.85
CA GLY A 91 -10.49 -30.79 -24.47
C GLY A 91 -9.77 -30.04 -23.34
N TYR A 92 -8.44 -29.96 -23.39
CA TYR A 92 -7.62 -29.19 -22.44
C TYR A 92 -7.76 -27.67 -22.67
N ALA A 93 -8.18 -27.25 -23.86
CA ALA A 93 -8.39 -25.86 -24.22
C ALA A 93 -9.44 -25.16 -23.36
N HIS A 94 -10.51 -25.83 -22.94
CA HIS A 94 -11.58 -25.16 -22.20
C HIS A 94 -11.10 -24.62 -20.84
N SER A 95 -10.29 -25.41 -20.13
CA SER A 95 -9.69 -24.99 -18.84
C SER A 95 -8.67 -23.86 -19.00
N ALA A 96 -7.86 -23.90 -20.07
CA ALA A 96 -6.87 -22.86 -20.38
C ALA A 96 -7.54 -21.55 -20.86
N GLU A 97 -8.64 -21.66 -21.60
CA GLU A 97 -9.44 -20.55 -22.11
C GLU A 97 -10.22 -19.85 -20.99
N LEU A 98 -10.81 -20.63 -20.07
CA LEU A 98 -11.42 -20.12 -18.83
C LEU A 98 -10.40 -19.39 -17.96
N SER A 99 -9.21 -19.98 -17.73
CA SER A 99 -8.14 -19.35 -16.97
C SER A 99 -7.66 -18.04 -17.63
N GLY A 100 -7.44 -18.05 -18.95
CA GLY A 100 -7.01 -16.85 -19.69
C GLY A 100 -8.06 -15.73 -19.69
N ARG A 101 -9.35 -16.08 -19.69
CA ARG A 101 -10.46 -15.13 -19.56
C ARG A 101 -10.50 -14.52 -18.15
N GLN A 102 -10.31 -15.33 -17.11
CA GLN A 102 -10.24 -14.85 -15.72
C GLN A 102 -9.05 -13.90 -15.53
N ASP A 103 -7.87 -14.25 -16.04
CA ASP A 103 -6.67 -13.40 -15.95
C ASP A 103 -6.84 -12.06 -16.67
N ALA A 104 -7.48 -12.07 -17.84
CA ALA A 104 -7.82 -10.85 -18.58
C ALA A 104 -8.78 -9.96 -17.78
N GLU A 105 -9.86 -10.56 -17.25
CA GLU A 105 -10.87 -9.83 -16.48
C GLU A 105 -10.26 -9.18 -15.23
N ARG A 106 -9.35 -9.90 -14.53
CA ARG A 106 -8.59 -9.36 -13.41
C ARG A 106 -7.69 -8.20 -13.81
N PHE A 107 -6.91 -8.37 -14.87
CA PHE A 107 -6.02 -7.32 -15.36
C PHE A 107 -6.79 -6.04 -15.68
N PHE A 108 -7.88 -6.14 -16.46
CA PHE A 108 -8.68 -4.97 -16.82
C PHE A 108 -9.41 -4.36 -15.64
N THR A 109 -9.94 -5.16 -14.73
CA THR A 109 -10.57 -4.62 -13.52
C THR A 109 -9.59 -3.79 -12.70
N ILE A 110 -8.37 -4.30 -12.48
CA ILE A 110 -7.33 -3.58 -11.72
C ILE A 110 -6.94 -2.31 -12.46
N LEU A 111 -6.71 -2.38 -13.76
CA LEU A 111 -6.30 -1.24 -14.56
C LEU A 111 -7.37 -0.15 -14.64
N LEU A 112 -8.63 -0.53 -14.86
CA LEU A 112 -9.76 0.41 -14.89
C LEU A 112 -10.04 0.99 -13.51
N SER A 113 -9.75 0.27 -12.42
CA SER A 113 -9.97 0.76 -11.06
C SER A 113 -9.07 1.93 -10.65
N PHE A 114 -8.05 2.27 -11.46
CA PHE A 114 -7.32 3.54 -11.32
C PHE A 114 -8.21 4.75 -11.58
N VAL A 115 -9.34 4.60 -12.28
CA VAL A 115 -10.38 5.63 -12.36
C VAL A 115 -11.53 5.19 -11.46
N PRO A 116 -11.91 5.99 -10.44
CA PRO A 116 -12.97 5.64 -9.51
C PRO A 116 -14.27 5.21 -10.22
N GLY A 117 -14.75 4.02 -9.89
CA GLY A 117 -15.97 3.43 -10.42
C GLY A 117 -15.84 2.61 -11.72
N LEU A 118 -14.81 2.81 -12.55
CA LEU A 118 -14.73 2.12 -13.85
C LEU A 118 -14.46 0.62 -13.73
N GLY A 119 -13.65 0.20 -12.75
CA GLY A 119 -13.41 -1.22 -12.49
C GLY A 119 -14.70 -1.98 -12.14
N HIS A 120 -15.59 -1.35 -11.37
CA HIS A 120 -16.90 -1.92 -11.00
C HIS A 120 -17.85 -2.00 -12.19
N PHE A 121 -17.89 -0.97 -13.05
CA PHE A 121 -18.68 -1.01 -14.28
C PHE A 121 -18.25 -2.16 -15.21
N TYR A 122 -16.95 -2.40 -15.35
CA TYR A 122 -16.43 -3.50 -16.16
C TYR A 122 -16.91 -4.88 -15.67
N MET A 123 -17.04 -5.06 -14.36
CA MET A 123 -17.57 -6.30 -13.77
C MET A 123 -19.10 -6.43 -13.84
N GLY A 124 -19.82 -5.39 -14.25
CA GLY A 124 -21.28 -5.31 -14.26
C GLY A 124 -21.91 -4.77 -12.95
N LEU A 125 -21.11 -4.21 -12.04
CA LEU A 125 -21.55 -3.63 -10.76
C LEU A 125 -21.85 -2.14 -10.94
N MET A 126 -23.01 -1.85 -11.55
CA MET A 126 -23.38 -0.51 -12.00
C MET A 126 -23.67 0.44 -10.84
N GLN A 127 -24.44 -0.01 -9.84
CA GLN A 127 -24.77 0.82 -8.68
C GLN A 127 -23.54 1.12 -7.82
N ARG A 128 -22.68 0.12 -7.63
CA ARG A 128 -21.43 0.28 -6.87
C ARG A 128 -20.44 1.22 -7.57
N GLY A 129 -20.25 1.05 -8.88
CA GLY A 129 -19.39 1.91 -9.69
C GLY A 129 -19.84 3.37 -9.69
N LEU A 130 -21.16 3.60 -9.86
CA LEU A 130 -21.73 4.94 -9.82
C LEU A 130 -21.58 5.59 -8.43
N SER A 131 -21.74 4.81 -7.35
CA SER A 131 -21.53 5.29 -5.98
C SER A 131 -20.11 5.84 -5.79
N PHE A 132 -19.08 5.13 -6.28
CA PHE A 132 -17.69 5.60 -6.20
C PHE A 132 -17.40 6.80 -7.11
N LEU A 133 -17.96 6.82 -8.32
CA LEU A 133 -17.84 7.95 -9.24
C LEU A 133 -18.41 9.23 -8.61
N VAL A 134 -19.63 9.15 -8.08
CA VAL A 134 -20.30 10.28 -7.41
C VAL A 134 -19.55 10.69 -6.16
N ALA A 135 -19.07 9.74 -5.34
CA ALA A 135 -18.30 10.08 -4.14
C ALA A 135 -17.00 10.82 -4.49
N PHE A 136 -16.26 10.37 -5.50
CA PHE A 136 -14.98 10.97 -5.87
C PHE A 136 -15.15 12.33 -6.57
N PHE A 137 -15.87 12.37 -7.69
CA PHE A 137 -16.06 13.60 -8.47
C PHE A 137 -16.98 14.59 -7.75
N GLY A 138 -18.03 14.10 -7.08
CA GLY A 138 -18.92 14.95 -6.28
C GLY A 138 -18.19 15.64 -5.13
N THR A 139 -17.24 14.95 -4.46
CA THR A 139 -16.40 15.59 -3.43
C THR A 139 -15.50 16.67 -4.03
N ILE A 140 -14.87 16.43 -5.19
CA ILE A 140 -14.08 17.46 -5.89
C ILE A 140 -14.95 18.68 -6.21
N THR A 141 -16.07 18.48 -6.91
CA THR A 141 -16.95 19.56 -7.34
C THR A 141 -17.49 20.35 -6.15
N MET A 142 -17.92 19.66 -5.09
CA MET A 142 -18.44 20.32 -3.88
C MET A 142 -17.37 21.14 -3.17
N LEU A 143 -16.15 20.61 -3.00
CA LEU A 143 -15.07 21.33 -2.32
C LEU A 143 -14.60 22.55 -3.10
N VAL A 144 -14.46 22.44 -4.43
CA VAL A 144 -14.12 23.58 -5.29
C VAL A 144 -15.22 24.64 -5.27
N PHE A 145 -16.48 24.22 -5.31
CA PHE A 145 -17.64 25.13 -5.25
C PHE A 145 -17.69 25.89 -3.91
N VAL A 146 -17.57 25.19 -2.78
CA VAL A 146 -17.57 25.79 -1.44
C VAL A 146 -16.39 26.74 -1.25
N SER A 147 -15.19 26.34 -1.70
CA SER A 147 -14.00 27.20 -1.65
C SER A 147 -14.17 28.43 -2.53
N GLY A 148 -14.75 28.30 -3.73
CA GLY A 148 -15.01 29.40 -4.65
C GLY A 148 -16.04 30.40 -4.11
N ILE A 149 -17.11 29.94 -3.45
CA ILE A 149 -18.11 30.83 -2.84
C ILE A 149 -17.55 31.53 -1.60
N THR A 150 -16.87 30.78 -0.74
CA THR A 150 -16.38 31.31 0.54
C THR A 150 -15.12 32.16 0.37
N ASN A 151 -14.43 32.05 -0.78
CA ASN A 151 -13.11 32.61 -1.03
C ASN A 151 -12.06 32.18 0.02
N ASP A 152 -12.31 31.04 0.67
CA ASP A 152 -11.42 30.45 1.66
C ASP A 152 -10.82 29.17 1.11
N SER A 153 -9.49 29.11 1.10
CA SER A 153 -8.71 27.96 0.65
C SER A 153 -8.64 26.84 1.70
N ALA A 154 -9.05 27.10 2.95
CA ALA A 154 -9.09 26.10 4.01
C ALA A 154 -9.92 24.87 3.62
N PHE A 155 -10.99 25.04 2.84
CA PHE A 155 -11.80 23.92 2.36
C PHE A 155 -11.06 22.99 1.39
N LEU A 156 -10.04 23.47 0.69
CA LEU A 156 -9.23 22.64 -0.21
C LEU A 156 -8.36 21.64 0.56
N ILE A 157 -8.12 21.84 1.85
CA ILE A 157 -7.40 20.85 2.69
C ILE A 157 -8.16 19.51 2.71
N PHE A 158 -9.50 19.54 2.64
CA PHE A 158 -10.33 18.33 2.58
C PHE A 158 -10.19 17.55 1.28
N LEU A 159 -9.52 18.10 0.25
CA LEU A 159 -9.14 17.35 -0.94
C LEU A 159 -8.24 16.15 -0.60
N GLY A 160 -7.57 16.18 0.56
CA GLY A 160 -6.83 15.05 1.12
C GLY A 160 -7.66 13.79 1.40
N VAL A 161 -9.00 13.85 1.38
CA VAL A 161 -9.87 12.67 1.46
C VAL A 161 -9.92 11.90 0.13
N LEU A 162 -9.67 12.55 -1.01
CA LEU A 162 -9.76 11.90 -2.32
C LEU A 162 -8.81 10.72 -2.53
N PRO A 163 -7.51 10.80 -2.15
CA PRO A 163 -6.63 9.63 -2.22
C PRO A 163 -7.15 8.45 -1.40
N VAL A 164 -7.83 8.70 -0.27
CA VAL A 164 -8.43 7.66 0.57
C VAL A 164 -9.60 6.99 -0.14
N ILE A 165 -10.51 7.78 -0.72
CA ILE A 165 -11.65 7.28 -1.52
C ILE A 165 -11.13 6.49 -2.74
N TRP A 166 -10.12 7.02 -3.42
CA TRP A 166 -9.50 6.41 -4.59
C TRP A 166 -8.87 5.06 -4.27
N LEU A 167 -8.02 4.99 -3.24
CA LEU A 167 -7.40 3.74 -2.78
C LEU A 167 -8.45 2.72 -2.36
N TYR A 168 -9.49 3.15 -1.65
CA TYR A 168 -10.58 2.28 -1.25
C TYR A 168 -11.32 1.72 -2.47
N CYS A 169 -11.68 2.56 -3.44
CA CYS A 169 -12.32 2.12 -4.69
C CYS A 169 -11.45 1.10 -5.45
N MET A 170 -10.14 1.35 -5.58
CA MET A 170 -9.21 0.44 -6.22
C MET A 170 -9.18 -0.91 -5.50
N PHE A 171 -8.98 -0.89 -4.19
CA PHE A 171 -8.93 -2.09 -3.36
C PHE A 171 -10.25 -2.88 -3.41
N ASP A 172 -11.38 -2.18 -3.42
CA ASP A 172 -12.71 -2.77 -3.49
C ASP A 172 -12.96 -3.46 -4.85
N ALA A 173 -12.52 -2.86 -5.95
CA ALA A 173 -12.59 -3.48 -7.28
C ALA A 173 -11.75 -4.76 -7.35
N VAL A 174 -10.52 -4.73 -6.81
CA VAL A 174 -9.63 -5.92 -6.75
C VAL A 174 -10.26 -7.05 -5.92
N GLN A 175 -10.93 -6.72 -4.83
CA GLN A 175 -11.64 -7.73 -4.04
C GLN A 175 -12.86 -8.29 -4.76
N CYS A 176 -13.65 -7.45 -5.42
CA CYS A 176 -14.84 -7.90 -6.15
C CYS A 176 -14.47 -8.89 -7.26
N ILE A 177 -13.39 -8.63 -8.02
CA ILE A 177 -12.96 -9.56 -9.06
C ILE A 177 -12.43 -10.88 -8.47
N HIS A 178 -11.70 -10.81 -7.35
CA HIS A 178 -11.21 -12.04 -6.70
C HIS A 178 -12.36 -12.93 -6.21
N ARG A 179 -13.42 -12.32 -5.66
CA ARG A 179 -14.64 -13.03 -5.24
C ARG A 179 -15.39 -13.63 -6.42
N LYS A 180 -15.53 -12.88 -7.51
CA LYS A 180 -16.16 -13.37 -8.74
C LYS A 180 -15.41 -14.57 -9.30
N GLN A 181 -14.07 -14.57 -9.23
CA GLN A 181 -13.22 -15.68 -9.67
C GLN A 181 -13.28 -16.89 -8.73
N SER A 182 -13.47 -16.69 -7.44
CA SER A 182 -13.65 -17.79 -6.48
C SER A 182 -15.04 -18.45 -6.54
N GLY A 183 -15.90 -18.02 -7.48
CA GLY A 183 -17.26 -18.54 -7.65
C GLY A 183 -18.28 -17.94 -6.67
N GLU A 184 -17.93 -16.88 -5.93
CA GLU A 184 -18.91 -16.17 -5.11
C GLU A 184 -19.85 -15.32 -5.98
N ILE A 185 -21.14 -15.31 -5.64
CA ILE A 185 -22.11 -14.42 -6.25
C ILE A 185 -21.87 -13.00 -5.72
N VAL A 186 -21.33 -12.11 -6.56
CA VAL A 186 -21.15 -10.69 -6.23
C VAL A 186 -22.41 -9.95 -6.64
N THR A 187 -23.22 -9.55 -5.66
CA THR A 187 -24.44 -8.76 -5.89
C THR A 187 -24.10 -7.28 -6.04
N ASP A 188 -24.68 -6.62 -7.03
CA ASP A 188 -24.60 -5.17 -7.19
C ASP A 188 -25.45 -4.48 -6.11
N ARG A 189 -24.81 -3.63 -5.32
CA ARG A 189 -25.41 -2.86 -4.22
C ARG A 189 -24.71 -1.52 -4.13
N THR A 190 -25.44 -0.48 -3.73
CA THR A 190 -24.80 0.80 -3.43
C THR A 190 -23.96 0.71 -2.15
N LEU A 191 -23.05 1.66 -1.97
CA LEU A 191 -22.27 1.79 -0.72
C LEU A 191 -23.18 2.02 0.51
N PHE A 192 -24.31 2.68 0.29
CA PHE A 192 -25.29 2.97 1.34
C PHE A 192 -26.09 1.72 1.73
N ASP A 193 -26.49 0.88 0.78
CA ASP A 193 -27.18 -0.39 1.09
C ASP A 193 -26.27 -1.36 1.85
N GLU A 194 -24.97 -1.42 1.49
CA GLU A 194 -23.98 -2.19 2.27
C GLU A 194 -23.84 -1.67 3.71
N TRP A 195 -23.99 -0.35 3.91
CA TRP A 195 -23.96 0.25 5.24
C TRP A 195 -25.20 -0.09 6.07
N GLU A 196 -26.37 -0.13 5.44
CA GLU A 196 -27.66 -0.39 6.09
C GLU A 196 -27.84 -1.88 6.46
N VAL A 197 -27.48 -2.80 5.56
CA VAL A 197 -27.50 -4.26 5.83
C VAL A 197 -26.53 -4.65 6.96
N GLY A 198 -25.46 -3.87 7.17
CA GLY A 198 -24.58 -4.03 8.32
C GLY A 198 -25.30 -3.76 9.64
N ARG A 199 -26.11 -2.69 9.70
CA ARG A 199 -26.88 -2.29 10.89
C ARG A 199 -27.99 -3.28 11.23
N GLU A 200 -28.73 -3.78 10.24
CA GLU A 200 -29.84 -4.72 10.48
C GLU A 200 -29.39 -6.06 11.09
N ASN A 201 -28.19 -6.54 10.74
CA ASN A 201 -27.66 -7.80 11.26
C ASN A 201 -26.84 -7.64 12.56
N GLY A 202 -26.78 -6.44 13.16
CA GLY A 202 -25.90 -6.16 14.30
C GLY A 202 -24.39 -6.25 13.97
N ARG A 203 -24.04 -6.22 12.68
CA ARG A 203 -22.66 -6.34 12.19
C ARG A 203 -22.03 -4.96 12.07
N ARG A 204 -20.76 -4.82 12.43
CA ARG A 204 -20.06 -3.53 12.35
C ARG A 204 -19.86 -3.13 10.87
N SER A 205 -19.95 -1.84 10.55
CA SER A 205 -19.88 -1.36 9.16
C SER A 205 -18.46 -1.47 8.59
N LYS A 206 -18.31 -2.11 7.42
CA LYS A 206 -17.01 -2.23 6.74
C LYS A 206 -16.43 -0.88 6.34
N VAL A 207 -17.28 0.06 5.94
CA VAL A 207 -16.85 1.42 5.58
C VAL A 207 -16.25 2.13 6.79
N ILE A 208 -16.91 2.05 7.95
CA ILE A 208 -16.41 2.64 9.19
C ILE A 208 -15.12 1.96 9.63
N ALA A 209 -15.03 0.63 9.53
CA ALA A 209 -13.80 -0.11 9.82
C ALA A 209 -12.62 0.34 8.94
N THR A 210 -12.89 0.60 7.66
CA THR A 210 -11.89 1.07 6.69
C THR A 210 -11.43 2.49 7.00
N LEU A 211 -12.36 3.40 7.25
CA LEU A 211 -12.05 4.78 7.66
C LEU A 211 -11.27 4.81 8.98
N LEU A 212 -11.67 4.00 9.97
CA LEU A 212 -10.95 3.89 11.24
C LEU A 212 -9.58 3.22 11.08
N SER A 213 -9.34 2.43 10.03
CA SER A 213 -8.02 1.80 9.79
C SER A 213 -6.93 2.81 9.44
N VAL A 214 -7.31 4.03 9.03
CA VAL A 214 -6.39 5.17 8.84
C VAL A 214 -5.71 5.56 10.17
N ILE A 215 -6.40 5.36 11.29
CA ILE A 215 -5.84 5.57 12.63
C ILE A 215 -5.25 4.23 13.10
N PRO A 216 -3.93 4.14 13.34
CA PRO A 216 -3.30 2.87 13.70
C PRO A 216 -3.94 2.20 14.92
N GLY A 217 -4.46 0.98 14.72
CA GLY A 217 -5.13 0.19 15.75
C GLY A 217 -6.65 0.39 15.87
N ALA A 218 -7.21 1.53 15.43
CA ALA A 218 -8.63 1.82 15.64
C ALA A 218 -9.55 0.97 14.75
N GLY A 219 -9.17 0.73 13.49
CA GLY A 219 -9.92 -0.16 12.59
C GLY A 219 -10.00 -1.60 13.13
N GLN A 220 -8.90 -2.12 13.66
CA GLN A 220 -8.84 -3.43 14.30
C GLN A 220 -9.74 -3.51 15.54
N MET A 221 -9.70 -2.51 16.42
CA MET A 221 -10.57 -2.43 17.60
C MET A 221 -12.05 -2.32 17.21
N TYR A 222 -12.35 -1.59 16.14
CA TYR A 222 -13.69 -1.50 15.59
C TYR A 222 -14.18 -2.84 15.01
N LEU A 223 -13.31 -3.74 14.57
CA LEU A 223 -13.73 -5.09 14.17
C LEU A 223 -13.85 -6.07 15.36
N GLY A 224 -13.55 -5.62 16.58
CA GLY A 224 -13.57 -6.43 17.81
C GLY A 224 -12.21 -7.03 18.18
N LEU A 225 -11.14 -6.74 17.43
CA LEU A 225 -9.79 -7.24 17.65
C LEU A 225 -9.01 -6.31 18.59
N GLN A 226 -9.39 -6.35 19.87
CA GLN A 226 -8.88 -5.41 20.88
C GLN A 226 -7.38 -5.59 21.13
N ARG A 227 -6.90 -6.83 21.30
CA ARG A 227 -5.48 -7.09 21.62
C ARG A 227 -4.58 -6.64 20.48
N ARG A 228 -4.96 -6.93 19.24
CA ARG A 228 -4.21 -6.52 18.06
C ARG A 228 -4.21 -5.00 17.89
N GLY A 229 -5.38 -4.37 17.98
CA GLY A 229 -5.52 -2.93 17.79
C GLY A 229 -4.78 -2.10 18.84
N ILE A 230 -4.88 -2.48 20.13
CA ILE A 230 -4.14 -1.81 21.20
C ILE A 230 -2.63 -1.94 21.00
N GLN A 231 -2.13 -3.09 20.55
CA GLN A 231 -0.69 -3.26 20.27
C GLN A 231 -0.21 -2.35 19.14
N LEU A 232 -1.00 -2.20 18.06
CA LEU A 232 -0.69 -1.28 16.97
C LEU A 232 -0.72 0.18 17.42
N MET A 233 -1.71 0.54 18.24
CA MET A 233 -1.83 1.89 18.79
C MET A 233 -0.65 2.23 19.72
N ILE A 234 -0.28 1.32 20.63
CA ILE A 234 0.90 1.47 21.50
C ILE A 234 2.18 1.52 20.67
N LEU A 235 2.30 0.69 19.63
CA LEU A 235 3.49 0.69 18.76
C LEU A 235 3.64 2.02 18.03
N PHE A 236 2.55 2.55 17.45
CA PHE A 236 2.58 3.81 16.70
C PHE A 236 2.81 5.02 17.62
N MET A 237 1.99 5.17 18.67
CA MET A 237 2.12 6.27 19.64
C MET A 237 3.43 6.18 20.44
N GLY A 238 3.84 4.97 20.83
CA GLY A 238 5.09 4.73 21.53
C GLY A 238 6.32 5.05 20.67
N THR A 239 6.28 4.73 19.37
CA THR A 239 7.35 5.12 18.45
C THR A 239 7.44 6.65 18.33
N PHE A 240 6.30 7.33 18.19
CA PHE A 240 6.26 8.79 18.17
C PHE A 240 6.90 9.39 19.44
N TYR A 241 6.50 8.90 20.61
CA TYR A 241 7.05 9.34 21.89
C TYR A 241 8.55 9.07 22.03
N ILE A 242 9.03 7.88 21.65
CA ILE A 242 10.46 7.54 21.71
C ILE A 242 11.28 8.45 20.79
N ILE A 243 10.80 8.71 19.58
CA ILE A 243 11.47 9.62 18.63
C ILE A 243 11.57 11.03 19.22
N ASP A 244 10.48 11.54 19.79
CA ASP A 244 10.43 12.86 20.41
C ASP A 244 11.38 12.95 21.62
N VAL A 245 11.37 11.97 22.51
CA VAL A 245 12.24 11.97 23.71
C VAL A 245 13.72 11.86 23.34
N ILE A 246 14.07 10.98 22.41
CA ILE A 246 15.47 10.78 22.03
C ILE A 246 15.95 11.91 21.08
N ARG A 247 15.02 12.64 20.43
CA ARG A 247 15.28 13.65 19.39
C ARG A 247 16.07 13.10 18.20
N LEU A 248 15.76 11.87 17.79
CA LEU A 248 16.38 11.21 16.65
C LEU A 248 15.52 11.32 15.40
N SER A 249 15.83 12.30 14.55
CA SER A 249 15.17 12.46 13.24
C SER A 249 15.34 11.24 12.34
N LEU A 250 16.44 10.49 12.49
CA LEU A 250 16.70 9.28 11.71
C LEU A 250 15.60 8.23 11.86
N PHE A 251 14.91 8.17 13.00
CA PHE A 251 13.84 7.17 13.21
C PHE A 251 12.47 7.61 12.69
N LEU A 252 12.32 8.83 12.17
CA LEU A 252 11.06 9.32 11.61
C LEU A 252 10.53 8.44 10.46
N PHE A 253 11.39 7.70 9.75
CA PHE A 253 10.94 6.76 8.71
C PHE A 253 10.14 5.57 9.27
N LEU A 254 10.25 5.24 10.56
CA LEU A 254 9.48 4.17 11.18
C LEU A 254 7.99 4.51 11.28
N LEU A 255 7.65 5.80 11.43
CA LEU A 255 6.26 6.25 11.53
C LEU A 255 5.42 5.89 10.29
N PRO A 256 5.81 6.29 9.05
CA PRO A 256 5.06 5.89 7.86
C PRO A 256 5.07 4.36 7.68
N LEU A 257 6.16 3.67 8.01
CA LEU A 257 6.24 2.20 7.90
C LEU A 257 5.21 1.49 8.79
N ILE A 258 5.13 1.88 10.07
CA ILE A 258 4.17 1.33 11.03
C ILE A 258 2.74 1.72 10.64
N TRP A 259 2.55 2.96 10.17
CA TRP A 259 1.25 3.45 9.71
C TRP A 259 0.72 2.63 8.53
N PHE A 260 1.53 2.46 7.46
CA PHE A 260 1.15 1.64 6.31
C PHE A 260 0.84 0.20 6.71
N PHE A 261 1.68 -0.39 7.57
CA PHE A 261 1.43 -1.73 8.08
C PHE A 261 0.07 -1.84 8.78
N SER A 262 -0.22 -0.92 9.70
CA SER A 262 -1.50 -0.90 10.42
C SER A 262 -2.70 -0.66 9.50
N PHE A 263 -2.53 0.22 8.50
CA PHE A 263 -3.57 0.56 7.55
C PHE A 263 -3.93 -0.65 6.67
N PHE A 264 -2.93 -1.28 6.05
CA PHE A 264 -3.13 -2.47 5.24
C PHE A 264 -3.67 -3.65 6.06
N ASP A 265 -3.21 -3.81 7.30
CA ASP A 265 -3.74 -4.80 8.22
C ASP A 265 -5.25 -4.60 8.48
N GLY A 266 -5.67 -3.36 8.74
CA GLY A 266 -7.07 -3.02 8.95
C GLY A 266 -7.94 -3.25 7.70
N LEU A 267 -7.42 -2.92 6.51
CA LEU A 267 -8.08 -3.20 5.23
C LEU A 267 -8.26 -4.72 5.00
N GLN A 268 -7.23 -5.51 5.29
CA GLN A 268 -7.28 -6.96 5.14
C GLN A 268 -8.23 -7.62 6.15
N LEU A 269 -8.34 -7.09 7.37
CA LEU A 269 -9.29 -7.60 8.37
C LEU A 269 -10.72 -7.22 8.02
N THR A 270 -10.93 -6.02 7.46
CA THR A 270 -12.24 -5.56 7.00
C THR A 270 -12.76 -6.39 5.83
N SER A 271 -11.88 -6.83 4.92
CA SER A 271 -12.28 -7.70 3.80
C SER A 271 -12.76 -9.08 4.25
N ARG A 272 -12.11 -9.64 5.27
CA ARG A 272 -12.48 -10.92 5.90
C ARG A 272 -13.68 -10.81 6.84
N TYR A 273 -13.98 -9.59 7.32
CA TYR A 273 -15.06 -9.36 8.27
C TYR A 273 -16.40 -9.85 7.72
N GLY A 274 -16.97 -10.82 8.44
CA GLY A 274 -18.24 -11.43 8.15
C GLY A 274 -18.23 -12.64 7.21
N ARG A 275 -17.05 -13.04 6.71
CA ARG A 275 -16.85 -14.33 6.01
C ARG A 275 -16.20 -15.37 6.91
N GLU A 276 -15.16 -14.96 7.62
CA GLU A 276 -14.40 -15.80 8.55
C GLU A 276 -14.63 -15.31 9.99
N PRO A 277 -14.68 -16.21 10.99
CA PRO A 277 -14.62 -15.81 12.38
C PRO A 277 -13.25 -15.17 12.65
N LEU A 278 -13.25 -13.85 12.90
CA LEU A 278 -12.02 -13.14 13.23
C LEU A 278 -11.58 -13.52 14.65
N THR A 279 -10.44 -14.20 14.77
CA THR A 279 -9.81 -14.50 16.05
C THR A 279 -8.87 -13.37 16.47
N ASP A 280 -9.01 -12.84 17.69
CA ASP A 280 -8.15 -11.79 18.25
C ASP A 280 -6.76 -12.33 18.60
N LYS A 281 -5.93 -12.49 17.57
CA LYS A 281 -4.52 -12.85 17.69
C LYS A 281 -3.70 -11.58 17.89
N PRO A 282 -2.88 -11.49 18.96
CA PRO A 282 -1.98 -10.35 19.15
C PRO A 282 -0.95 -10.30 18.01
N LEU A 283 -0.48 -9.10 17.68
CA LEU A 283 0.58 -8.90 16.70
C LEU A 283 1.90 -9.57 17.12
N VAL A 284 2.19 -9.54 18.43
CA VAL A 284 3.34 -10.23 19.02
C VAL A 284 2.84 -11.13 20.14
N GLU A 285 2.98 -12.44 19.95
CA GLU A 285 2.71 -13.45 20.96
C GLU A 285 3.73 -13.31 22.11
N GLY A 286 3.24 -13.19 23.35
CA GLY A 286 4.11 -13.12 24.53
C GLY A 286 4.55 -11.72 25.00
N LEU A 287 3.99 -10.63 24.43
CA LEU A 287 4.21 -9.27 24.98
C LEU A 287 3.78 -9.18 26.46
N GLY A 288 2.77 -9.96 26.86
CA GLY A 288 2.31 -10.07 28.24
C GLY A 288 3.37 -10.61 29.22
N ASN A 289 4.32 -11.43 28.74
CA ASN A 289 5.44 -11.92 29.56
C ASN A 289 6.57 -10.89 29.67
N HIS A 290 6.66 -9.93 28.75
CA HIS A 290 7.69 -8.90 28.71
C HIS A 290 7.26 -7.56 29.32
N LYS A 291 6.14 -7.52 30.08
CA LYS A 291 5.67 -6.29 30.76
C LYS A 291 6.75 -5.65 31.63
N ARG A 292 7.58 -6.45 32.31
CA ARG A 292 8.72 -5.94 33.10
C ARG A 292 9.73 -5.20 32.22
N LEU A 293 10.07 -5.77 31.06
CA LEU A 293 10.99 -5.14 30.11
C LEU A 293 10.42 -3.84 29.56
N LEU A 294 9.14 -3.82 29.17
CA LEU A 294 8.46 -2.60 28.71
C LEU A 294 8.48 -1.52 29.79
N GLY A 295 8.18 -1.89 31.03
CA GLY A 295 8.23 -0.98 32.18
C GLY A 295 9.63 -0.44 32.46
N THR A 296 10.66 -1.29 32.41
CA THR A 296 12.06 -0.86 32.58
C THR A 296 12.49 0.11 31.49
N VAL A 297 12.16 -0.16 30.22
CA VAL A 297 12.46 0.75 29.11
C VAL A 297 11.80 2.10 29.33
N LEU A 298 10.52 2.11 29.72
CA LEU A 298 9.78 3.36 29.96
C LEU A 298 10.34 4.15 31.15
N LEU A 299 10.74 3.47 32.23
CA LEU A 299 11.37 4.09 33.40
C LEU A 299 12.70 4.76 33.03
N LEU A 300 13.57 4.04 32.31
CA LEU A 300 14.87 4.55 31.87
C LEU A 300 14.69 5.76 30.92
N LEU A 301 13.72 5.69 30.02
CA LEU A 301 13.43 6.77 29.09
C LEU A 301 12.88 8.02 29.81
N GLY A 302 12.02 7.83 30.82
CA GLY A 302 11.54 8.92 31.68
C GLY A 302 12.66 9.56 32.51
N LEU A 303 13.55 8.76 33.12
CA LEU A 303 14.72 9.26 33.85
C LEU A 303 15.66 10.06 32.95
N TYR A 304 15.89 9.57 31.73
CA TYR A 304 16.65 10.28 30.70
C TYR A 304 16.01 11.62 30.33
N TYR A 305 14.68 11.66 30.13
CA TYR A 305 13.96 12.88 29.80
C TYR A 305 14.06 13.94 30.90
N ILE A 306 13.86 13.56 32.17
CA ILE A 306 14.01 14.45 33.32
C ILE A 306 15.45 14.97 33.42
N SER A 307 16.43 14.08 33.22
CA SER A 307 17.84 14.46 33.29
C SER A 307 18.20 15.55 32.28
N LEU A 308 17.75 15.40 31.03
CA LEU A 308 18.09 16.34 29.97
C LEU A 308 17.27 17.64 29.98
N ASN A 309 16.00 17.60 30.36
CA ASN A 309 15.11 18.77 30.24
C ASN A 309 14.91 19.53 31.55
N LEU A 310 15.22 18.92 32.71
CA LEU A 310 15.12 19.58 34.02
C LEU A 310 16.48 19.72 34.69
N ILE A 311 17.20 18.62 34.88
CA ILE A 311 18.45 18.62 35.66
C ILE A 311 19.54 19.41 34.95
N VAL A 312 19.74 19.16 33.65
CA VAL A 312 20.81 19.82 32.87
C VAL A 312 20.61 21.34 32.77
N PRO A 313 19.41 21.86 32.41
CA PRO A 313 19.18 23.31 32.41
C PRO A 313 19.32 23.93 33.80
N TYR A 314 18.83 23.26 34.85
CA TYR A 314 18.97 23.72 36.23
C TYR A 314 20.44 23.86 36.65
N LEU A 315 21.26 22.82 36.40
CA LEU A 315 22.69 22.86 36.67
C LEU A 315 23.43 23.90 35.82
N ALA A 316 23.07 24.03 34.55
CA ALA A 316 23.67 25.03 33.66
C ALA A 316 23.39 26.46 34.13
N SER A 317 22.18 26.72 34.65
CA SER A 317 21.81 28.01 35.23
C SER A 317 22.57 28.31 36.53
N HIS A 318 22.79 27.31 37.38
CA HIS A 318 23.51 27.50 38.65
C HIS A 318 25.04 27.58 38.46
N TYR A 319 25.58 26.93 37.42
CA TYR A 319 27.01 26.91 37.10
C TYR A 319 27.30 27.33 35.64
N PRO A 320 27.09 28.61 35.29
CA PRO A 320 27.21 29.08 33.90
C PRO A 320 28.63 28.95 33.33
N GLY A 321 29.67 28.98 34.17
CA GLY A 321 31.07 28.86 33.73
C GLY A 321 31.47 27.47 33.21
N LEU A 322 30.66 26.43 33.41
CA LEU A 322 30.99 25.04 33.05
C LEU A 322 30.41 24.59 31.69
N TRP A 323 29.62 25.43 31.01
CA TRP A 323 29.05 25.16 29.67
C TRP A 323 28.37 23.78 29.59
N ILE A 324 27.69 23.39 30.67
CA ILE A 324 27.16 22.03 30.88
C ILE A 324 26.19 21.64 29.77
N GLU A 325 25.29 22.55 29.41
CA GLU A 325 24.31 22.33 28.35
C GLU A 325 24.97 22.02 27.00
N TYR A 326 26.00 22.79 26.62
CA TYR A 326 26.74 22.56 25.38
C TYR A 326 27.43 21.19 25.38
N ARG A 327 28.11 20.83 26.48
CA ARG A 327 28.82 19.55 26.58
C ARG A 327 27.86 18.36 26.54
N VAL A 328 26.73 18.47 27.22
CA VAL A 328 25.70 17.41 27.23
C VAL A 328 25.08 17.26 25.84
N ASN A 329 24.66 18.34 25.21
CA ASN A 329 24.01 18.28 23.89
C ASN A 329 24.97 17.84 22.78
N LYS A 330 26.24 18.27 22.83
CA LYS A 330 27.22 17.95 21.79
C LYS A 330 27.87 16.57 21.95
N TYR A 331 28.11 16.11 23.17
CA TYR A 331 28.87 14.88 23.41
C TYR A 331 28.03 13.78 24.07
N LEU A 332 27.40 14.08 25.21
CA LEU A 332 26.72 13.05 26.01
C LEU A 332 25.49 12.48 25.30
N LYS A 333 24.64 13.34 24.73
CA LYS A 333 23.40 12.93 24.07
C LYS A 333 23.66 12.06 22.83
N PRO A 334 24.53 12.46 21.87
CA PRO A 334 24.91 11.59 20.76
C PRO A 334 25.59 10.30 21.21
N PHE A 335 26.38 10.34 22.28
CA PHE A 335 27.03 9.15 22.84
C PHE A 335 26.01 8.13 23.36
N ILE A 336 25.05 8.55 24.20
CA ILE A 336 23.98 7.68 24.72
C ILE A 336 23.19 7.05 23.56
N VAL A 337 22.83 7.87 22.57
CA VAL A 337 22.13 7.43 21.35
C VAL A 337 22.94 6.37 20.60
N SER A 338 24.24 6.60 20.41
CA SER A 338 25.11 5.68 19.68
C SER A 338 25.25 4.35 20.41
N VAL A 339 25.37 4.37 21.74
CA VAL A 339 25.41 3.16 22.57
C VAL A 339 24.12 2.35 22.44
N VAL A 340 22.95 3.01 22.48
CA VAL A 340 21.65 2.35 22.30
C VAL A 340 21.52 1.73 20.91
N LEU A 341 21.94 2.44 19.86
CA LEU A 341 21.93 1.95 18.48
C LEU A 341 22.85 0.75 18.28
N ILE A 342 24.09 0.83 18.76
CA ILE A 342 25.08 -0.25 18.68
C ILE A 342 24.58 -1.47 19.47
N GLY A 343 24.10 -1.27 20.70
CA GLY A 343 23.56 -2.34 21.53
C GLY A 343 22.32 -3.00 20.90
N GLY A 344 21.41 -2.20 20.33
CA GLY A 344 20.24 -2.69 19.60
C GLY A 344 20.63 -3.49 18.35
N GLY A 345 21.59 -2.99 17.57
CA GLY A 345 22.14 -3.67 16.39
C GLY A 345 22.80 -5.01 16.74
N LEU A 346 23.66 -5.04 17.77
CA LEU A 346 24.29 -6.26 18.26
C LEU A 346 23.27 -7.29 18.74
N LYS A 347 22.21 -6.85 19.44
CA LYS A 347 21.11 -7.73 19.88
C LYS A 347 20.32 -8.32 18.71
N LEU A 348 20.10 -7.55 17.64
CA LEU A 348 19.46 -8.03 16.41
C LEU A 348 20.33 -9.07 15.69
N LEU A 349 21.64 -8.87 15.65
CA LEU A 349 22.61 -9.82 15.08
C LEU A 349 22.68 -11.14 15.85
N THR A 350 22.31 -11.14 17.14
CA THR A 350 22.28 -12.35 17.98
C THR A 350 20.96 -13.12 17.93
N GLY A 351 20.08 -12.82 16.95
CA GLY A 351 18.76 -13.42 16.78
C GLY A 351 18.71 -14.94 16.61
N THR A 352 18.37 -15.60 17.73
CA THR A 352 17.63 -16.85 17.95
C THR A 352 17.94 -18.05 17.05
N LYS A 353 18.67 -19.03 17.61
CA LYS A 353 18.68 -20.42 17.12
C LYS A 353 17.23 -20.95 17.08
N ARG A 354 16.66 -21.10 15.88
CA ARG A 354 15.44 -21.89 15.70
C ARG A 354 15.73 -23.30 16.21
N LYS A 355 14.96 -23.77 17.19
CA LYS A 355 14.90 -25.18 17.55
C LYS A 355 14.24 -25.90 16.37
N PRO A 356 14.94 -26.79 15.64
CA PRO A 356 14.26 -27.69 14.72
C PRO A 356 13.68 -28.87 15.51
N SER A 357 12.64 -29.47 14.92
CA SER A 357 12.11 -30.81 15.21
C SER A 357 11.02 -30.88 16.30
N GLY A 358 9.93 -31.64 16.12
CA GLY A 358 9.71 -32.72 15.16
C GLY A 358 8.29 -32.72 14.58
N VAL A 359 8.21 -32.95 13.28
CA VAL A 359 7.03 -33.53 12.66
C VAL A 359 6.91 -34.95 13.23
N HIS A 360 5.92 -35.20 14.07
CA HIS A 360 5.48 -36.56 14.32
C HIS A 360 4.83 -37.06 13.04
N VAL A 361 5.60 -37.77 12.22
CA VAL A 361 5.05 -38.66 11.21
C VAL A 361 4.52 -39.87 11.97
N GLU A 362 3.23 -39.85 12.24
CA GLU A 362 2.48 -41.01 12.70
C GLU A 362 2.53 -42.06 11.58
N ARG A 363 3.40 -43.06 11.72
CA ARG A 363 3.29 -44.29 10.91
C ARG A 363 2.01 -44.99 11.36
N ARG A 364 0.98 -44.96 10.51
CA ARG A 364 -0.10 -45.94 10.60
C ARG A 364 0.51 -47.31 10.31
N ASN A 365 0.57 -48.17 11.32
CA ASN A 365 0.72 -49.60 11.10
C ASN A 365 -0.59 -50.12 10.49
N PHE A 366 -0.56 -50.40 9.19
CA PHE A 366 -1.46 -51.36 8.56
C PHE A 366 -0.73 -52.70 8.63
N ASP A 367 -1.01 -53.48 9.66
CA ASP A 367 -0.84 -54.95 9.68
C ASP A 367 -1.19 -55.42 11.10
N GLU A 368 -2.47 -55.70 11.33
CA GLU A 368 -2.98 -56.72 12.27
C GLU A 368 -4.52 -56.70 12.22
N ASP A 369 -5.07 -57.19 11.10
CA ASP A 369 -6.42 -57.76 11.03
C ASP A 369 -6.34 -59.02 10.14
N ARG A 370 -5.60 -60.01 10.66
CA ARG A 370 -5.80 -61.42 10.35
C ARG A 370 -5.74 -62.14 11.68
N PHE A 371 -6.91 -62.45 12.24
CA PHE A 371 -7.37 -63.81 12.56
C PHE A 371 -8.69 -63.72 13.33
#